data_AF-A0A182K5V8-F1
#
_entry.id   AF-A0A182K5V8-F1
#
_cell.length_a   1.000
_cell.length_b   1.000
_cell.length_c   1.000
_cell.angle_alpha   90.00
_cell.angle_beta   90.00
_cell.angle_gamma   90.00
#
_symmetry.space_group_name_H-M   'P 1'
#
loop_
_entity.id
_entity.type
_entity.pdbx_description
1 polymer ?
#
loop_
_entity_poly.entity_id
_entity_poly.type
_entity_poly.pdbx_seq_one_letter_code
_entity_poly.pdbx_strand_id
1 'polypeptide(L)'
;KISAHEFERGGLLKPIVNTIDGTPTFLSISPQNESSTSGSTQCCPNGVAYCGANLRPLRLSRNELKQLDERELVKDICNDLDVRSLCHKILQNVSILLNADRGSLFLVQGKSTCGGDNTKKCLVSKLFDVCSNSTLAEMEQQDEVKVAWGTGIAGHVAESGEPVNIPDAY
;
A
#
# COMPACT_ATOMS: atom_id res chain seq x y z
N LYS A 1 1.32 23.21 -7.23
CA LYS A 1 2.78 23.05 -7.44
C LYS A 1 3.09 21.58 -7.21
N ILE A 2 3.47 20.85 -8.25
CA ILE A 2 3.75 19.41 -8.16
C ILE A 2 5.28 19.28 -8.08
N SER A 3 5.79 18.43 -7.20
CA SER A 3 7.23 18.21 -7.04
C SER A 3 7.71 17.17 -8.06
N ALA A 4 8.83 17.45 -8.74
CA ALA A 4 9.41 16.53 -9.74
C ALA A 4 9.70 15.14 -9.17
N HIS A 5 9.98 15.07 -7.87
CA HIS A 5 10.29 13.82 -7.15
C HIS A 5 9.14 12.79 -7.12
N GLU A 6 7.91 13.21 -7.43
CA GLU A 6 6.75 12.32 -7.51
C GLU A 6 6.76 11.46 -8.78
N PHE A 7 7.28 12.00 -9.89
CA PHE A 7 7.37 11.31 -11.18
C PHE A 7 8.60 10.38 -11.26
N GLU A 8 9.59 10.61 -10.41
CA GLU A 8 10.85 9.86 -10.39
C GLU A 8 10.74 8.51 -9.65
N ARG A 9 9.64 8.24 -8.93
CA ARG A 9 9.42 6.97 -8.20
C ARG A 9 9.16 5.74 -9.09
N GLY A 10 9.43 5.83 -10.40
CA GLY A 10 9.71 4.64 -11.22
C GLY A 10 8.51 3.72 -11.50
N GLY A 11 7.27 4.21 -11.38
CA GLY A 11 6.12 3.55 -12.01
C GLY A 11 6.18 3.75 -13.53
N LEU A 12 5.87 2.71 -14.30
CA LEU A 12 5.69 2.82 -15.75
C LEU A 12 4.48 3.74 -16.01
N LEU A 13 4.72 5.03 -16.18
CA LEU A 13 3.69 5.90 -16.74
C LEU A 13 3.44 5.36 -18.14
N LYS A 14 2.23 4.85 -18.35
CA LYS A 14 1.79 4.43 -19.69
C LYS A 14 2.06 5.59 -20.64
N PRO A 15 2.57 5.33 -21.86
CA PRO A 15 2.78 6.39 -22.84
C PRO A 15 1.50 7.20 -22.94
N ILE A 16 1.66 8.53 -22.78
CA ILE A 16 0.54 9.47 -22.77
C ILE A 16 -0.14 9.49 -24.15
N VAL A 17 0.58 9.08 -25.19
CA VAL A 17 0.12 9.03 -26.57
C VAL A 17 0.21 7.60 -27.09
N ASN A 18 -0.92 7.07 -27.54
CA ASN A 18 -1.08 5.84 -28.32
C ASN A 18 -1.35 6.19 -29.79
N THR A 19 -1.36 5.19 -30.66
CA THR A 19 -1.73 5.34 -32.08
C THR A 19 -2.90 4.42 -32.43
N ILE A 20 -3.95 4.98 -33.04
CA ILE A 20 -5.08 4.22 -33.63
C ILE A 20 -5.16 4.64 -35.10
N ASP A 21 -5.06 3.67 -36.01
CA ASP A 21 -5.07 3.89 -37.47
C ASP A 21 -4.05 4.96 -37.94
N GLY A 22 -2.87 4.97 -37.33
CA GLY A 22 -1.81 5.95 -37.62
C GLY A 22 -2.03 7.35 -37.05
N THR A 23 -3.15 7.60 -36.37
CA THR A 23 -3.44 8.88 -35.72
C THR A 23 -3.02 8.84 -34.24
N PRO A 24 -2.18 9.78 -33.77
CA PRO A 24 -1.81 9.87 -32.36
C PRO A 24 -3.03 10.27 -31.51
N THR A 25 -3.25 9.55 -30.40
CA THR A 25 -4.37 9.73 -29.49
C THR A 25 -3.96 9.56 -28.03
N PHE A 26 -4.66 10.23 -27.12
CA PHE A 26 -4.48 10.07 -25.67
C PHE A 26 -5.33 8.92 -25.08
N LEU A 27 -6.09 8.22 -25.92
CA LEU A 27 -6.98 7.14 -25.49
C LEU A 27 -6.16 5.88 -25.15
N SER A 28 -6.35 5.36 -23.94
CA SER A 28 -5.77 4.07 -23.52
C SER A 28 -6.45 2.93 -24.26
N ILE A 29 -5.69 2.10 -24.96
CA ILE A 29 -6.20 0.90 -25.61
C ILE A 29 -6.40 -0.16 -24.50
N SER A 30 -7.64 -0.38 -24.06
CA SER A 30 -7.96 -1.52 -23.20
C SER A 30 -7.91 -2.80 -24.03
N PRO A 31 -7.28 -3.90 -23.56
CA PRO A 31 -7.47 -5.19 -24.21
C PRO A 31 -8.95 -5.55 -24.09
N GLN A 32 -9.62 -5.67 -25.23
CA GLN A 32 -11.00 -6.15 -25.31
C GLN A 32 -11.04 -7.56 -24.71
N ASN A 33 -11.65 -7.68 -23.53
CA ASN A 33 -12.35 -8.89 -23.16
C ASN A 33 -13.81 -8.49 -22.94
N GLU A 34 -14.67 -9.02 -23.79
CA GLU A 34 -16.08 -8.66 -23.89
C GLU A 34 -16.86 -9.14 -22.67
N SER A 35 -17.55 -8.23 -21.99
CA SER A 35 -18.94 -8.44 -21.58
C SER A 35 -19.54 -7.09 -21.15
N SER A 36 -20.41 -6.61 -22.02
CA SER A 36 -21.32 -5.48 -21.91
C SER A 36 -22.17 -5.48 -20.63
N THR A 37 -22.23 -4.35 -19.93
CA THR A 37 -23.53 -3.79 -19.50
C THR A 37 -23.44 -2.27 -19.30
N SER A 38 -24.32 -1.60 -20.03
CA SER A 38 -24.58 -0.16 -20.13
C SER A 38 -25.02 0.45 -18.80
N GLY A 39 -24.68 1.73 -18.60
CA GLY A 39 -24.93 2.43 -17.34
C GLY A 39 -26.38 2.74 -17.00
N SER A 40 -26.60 3.16 -15.75
CA SER A 40 -27.59 4.18 -15.41
C SER A 40 -27.28 4.78 -14.04
N THR A 41 -27.24 6.11 -14.03
CA THR A 41 -27.34 6.94 -12.83
C THR A 41 -28.72 6.72 -12.23
N GLN A 42 -28.79 6.09 -11.05
CA GLN A 42 -30.06 5.92 -10.33
C GLN A 42 -30.12 6.90 -9.17
N CYS A 43 -30.91 7.97 -9.35
CA CYS A 43 -31.36 8.83 -8.28
C CYS A 43 -32.48 8.09 -7.52
N CYS A 44 -32.29 7.85 -6.22
CA CYS A 44 -33.35 7.31 -5.36
C CYS A 44 -34.28 8.46 -4.92
N PRO A 45 -35.61 8.34 -5.10
CA PRO A 45 -36.58 9.26 -4.52
C PRO A 45 -36.99 8.70 -3.15
N ASN A 46 -36.34 9.17 -2.08
CA ASN A 46 -36.98 9.32 -0.76
C ASN A 46 -36.02 10.04 0.19
N GLY A 47 -36.43 11.25 0.57
CA GLY A 47 -35.64 12.19 1.35
C GLY A 47 -35.28 11.66 2.73
N VAL A 48 -33.99 11.72 3.01
CA VAL A 48 -33.45 12.03 4.33
C VAL A 48 -32.24 12.92 4.10
N ALA A 49 -32.36 14.18 4.53
CA ALA A 49 -31.28 15.13 4.52
C ALA A 49 -30.22 14.68 5.53
N TYR A 50 -29.11 14.13 5.04
CA TYR A 50 -27.90 14.01 5.84
C TYR A 50 -27.16 15.34 5.77
N CYS A 51 -27.44 16.21 6.74
CA CYS A 51 -26.52 17.26 7.11
C CYS A 51 -25.31 16.62 7.81
N GLY A 52 -24.09 16.95 7.35
CA GLY A 52 -22.92 16.96 8.23
C GLY A 52 -21.76 16.04 7.86
N ALA A 53 -20.67 16.69 7.44
CA ALA A 53 -19.27 16.25 7.51
C ALA A 53 -18.82 15.09 6.60
N ASN A 54 -17.74 15.36 5.88
CA ASN A 54 -16.89 14.40 5.19
C ASN A 54 -16.55 13.19 6.08
N LEU A 55 -17.22 12.07 5.87
CA LEU A 55 -16.95 10.79 6.54
C LEU A 55 -15.64 10.19 6.00
N ARG A 56 -14.50 10.76 6.40
CA ARG A 56 -13.28 9.94 6.47
C ARG A 56 -13.47 9.04 7.71
N PRO A 57 -13.34 7.71 7.59
CA PRO A 57 -13.35 6.85 8.76
C PRO A 57 -12.31 7.36 9.75
N LEU A 58 -12.78 7.85 10.90
CA LEU A 58 -11.90 8.26 11.97
C LEU A 58 -11.20 6.99 12.47
N ARG A 59 -9.87 7.03 12.55
CA ARG A 59 -9.10 5.91 13.10
C ARG A 59 -9.66 5.52 14.47
N LEU A 60 -9.98 4.23 14.62
CA LEU A 60 -10.37 3.68 15.90
C LEU A 60 -9.17 3.67 16.84
N SER A 61 -9.42 3.91 18.12
CA SER A 61 -8.39 3.84 19.14
C SER A 61 -7.90 2.40 19.32
N ARG A 62 -6.71 2.25 19.89
CA ARG A 62 -6.14 0.93 20.19
C ARG A 62 -7.07 0.02 21.00
N ASN A 63 -7.78 0.58 21.97
CA ASN A 63 -8.67 -0.21 22.83
C ASN A 63 -9.91 -0.67 22.07
N GLU A 64 -10.36 0.10 21.09
CA GLU A 64 -11.44 -0.30 20.18
C GLU A 64 -10.95 -1.37 19.22
N LEU A 65 -9.76 -1.20 18.62
CA LEU A 65 -9.13 -2.19 17.73
C LEU A 65 -8.95 -3.57 18.39
N LYS A 66 -8.62 -3.60 19.69
CA LYS A 66 -8.50 -4.86 20.46
C LYS A 66 -9.81 -5.64 20.61
N GLN A 67 -10.94 -4.96 20.47
CA GLN A 67 -12.27 -5.55 20.63
C GLN A 67 -12.90 -5.90 19.27
N LEU A 68 -12.24 -5.54 18.17
CA LEU A 68 -12.71 -5.86 16.83
C LEU A 68 -12.44 -7.31 16.49
N ASP A 69 -13.36 -7.90 15.74
CA ASP A 69 -13.11 -9.16 15.06
C ASP A 69 -12.18 -8.93 13.84
N GLU A 70 -11.66 -10.02 13.28
CA GLU A 70 -10.77 -9.98 12.11
C GLU A 70 -11.40 -9.25 10.90
N ARG A 71 -12.74 -9.29 10.75
CA ARG A 71 -13.45 -8.69 9.61
C ARG A 71 -13.55 -7.17 9.76
N GLU A 72 -13.76 -6.68 10.97
CA GLU A 72 -13.81 -5.25 11.27
C GLU A 72 -12.41 -4.61 11.12
N LEU A 73 -11.33 -5.33 11.45
CA LEU A 73 -9.96 -4.88 11.19
C LEU A 73 -9.67 -4.72 9.69
N VAL A 74 -10.22 -5.60 8.85
CA VAL A 74 -10.12 -5.48 7.38
C VAL A 74 -10.86 -4.23 6.90
N LYS A 75 -12.06 -3.94 7.42
CA LYS A 75 -12.81 -2.74 7.05
C LYS A 75 -12.09 -1.44 7.42
N ASP A 76 -11.35 -1.42 8.53
CA ASP A 76 -10.54 -0.26 8.92
C ASP A 76 -9.47 0.07 7.87
N ILE A 77 -8.87 -0.95 7.23
CA ILE A 77 -7.80 -0.75 6.24
C ILE A 77 -8.30 -0.52 4.81
N CYS A 78 -9.43 -1.12 4.42
CA CYS A 78 -9.89 -1.12 3.03
C CYS A 78 -10.19 0.27 2.43
N ASN A 79 -10.44 1.28 3.27
CA ASN A 79 -10.78 2.63 2.81
C ASN A 79 -9.59 3.60 2.84
N ASP A 80 -8.41 3.13 3.25
CA ASP A 80 -7.21 3.97 3.30
C ASP A 80 -6.48 3.94 1.96
N LEU A 81 -6.59 5.05 1.22
CA LEU A 81 -5.95 5.22 -0.08
C LEU A 81 -4.49 5.68 0.03
N ASP A 82 -4.07 6.16 1.21
CA ASP A 82 -2.70 6.58 1.44
C ASP A 82 -1.86 5.36 1.87
N VAL A 83 -0.93 4.93 1.02
CA VAL A 83 -0.11 3.73 1.25
C VAL A 83 0.59 3.77 2.61
N ARG A 84 1.05 4.95 3.04
CA ARG A 84 1.75 5.10 4.32
C ARG A 84 0.80 4.89 5.49
N SER A 85 -0.34 5.58 5.51
CA SER A 85 -1.36 5.40 6.55
C SER A 85 -1.89 3.97 6.55
N LEU A 86 -2.15 3.40 5.38
CA LEU A 86 -2.57 2.02 5.19
C LEU A 86 -1.56 1.03 5.80
N CYS A 87 -0.28 1.12 5.45
CA CYS A 87 0.75 0.23 5.99
C CYS A 87 0.89 0.35 7.51
N HIS A 88 0.70 1.55 8.07
CA HIS A 88 0.69 1.74 9.53
C HIS A 88 -0.56 1.17 10.20
N LYS A 89 -1.75 1.20 9.55
CA LYS A 89 -2.94 0.42 10.02
C LYS A 89 -2.60 -1.06 10.09
N ILE A 90 -2.08 -1.58 8.99
CA ILE A 90 -1.80 -3.01 8.84
C ILE A 90 -0.86 -3.46 9.96
N LEU A 91 0.25 -2.75 10.18
CA LEU A 91 1.19 -3.08 11.26
C LEU A 91 0.52 -3.02 12.64
N GLN A 92 -0.26 -1.99 12.95
CA GLN A 92 -0.95 -1.92 14.24
C GLN A 92 -1.95 -3.07 14.45
N ASN A 93 -2.75 -3.38 13.43
CA ASN A 93 -3.75 -4.44 13.49
C ASN A 93 -3.08 -5.81 13.66
N VAL A 94 -2.02 -6.08 12.87
CA VAL A 94 -1.24 -7.31 12.96
C VAL A 94 -0.55 -7.45 14.32
N SER A 95 0.03 -6.37 14.86
CA SER A 95 0.65 -6.41 16.19
C SER A 95 -0.37 -6.74 17.30
N ILE A 96 -1.61 -6.26 17.18
CA ILE A 96 -2.68 -6.61 18.11
C ILE A 96 -3.07 -8.09 17.97
N LEU A 97 -3.29 -8.55 16.74
CA LEU A 97 -3.70 -9.93 16.45
C LEU A 97 -2.67 -10.97 16.90
N LEU A 98 -1.38 -10.68 16.70
CA LEU A 98 -0.28 -11.58 17.03
C LEU A 98 0.29 -11.35 18.44
N ASN A 99 -0.21 -10.35 19.17
CA ASN A 99 0.36 -9.87 20.43
C ASN A 99 1.88 -9.60 20.33
N ALA A 100 2.30 -8.99 19.22
CA ALA A 100 3.70 -8.65 18.96
C ALA A 100 4.09 -7.31 19.61
N ASP A 101 5.33 -7.21 20.10
CA ASP A 101 5.87 -5.97 20.68
C ASP A 101 6.15 -4.92 19.59
N ARG A 102 6.80 -5.36 18.52
CA ARG A 102 7.32 -4.53 17.42
C ARG A 102 7.02 -5.17 16.07
N GLY A 103 6.83 -4.34 15.06
CA GLY A 103 6.65 -4.78 13.68
C GLY A 103 7.34 -3.84 12.70
N SER A 104 7.74 -4.37 11.54
CA SER A 104 8.29 -3.57 10.44
C SER A 104 7.70 -4.01 9.12
N LEU A 105 7.46 -3.07 8.21
CA LEU A 105 6.91 -3.37 6.89
C LEU A 105 7.85 -2.88 5.80
N PHE A 106 8.25 -3.81 4.92
CA PHE A 106 9.15 -3.54 3.82
C PHE A 106 8.40 -3.61 2.49
N LEU A 107 8.65 -2.64 1.62
CA LEU A 107 8.17 -2.62 0.24
C LEU A 107 9.32 -3.00 -0.69
N VAL A 108 9.02 -3.80 -1.71
CA VAL A 108 9.99 -4.12 -2.75
C VAL A 108 10.12 -2.90 -3.67
N GLN A 109 11.35 -2.41 -3.83
CA GLN A 109 11.72 -1.38 -4.78
C GLN A 109 12.67 -1.95 -5.84
N GLY A 110 12.39 -1.66 -7.11
CA GLY A 110 13.20 -2.12 -8.23
C GLY A 110 12.33 -2.65 -9.37
N LYS A 111 12.81 -2.51 -10.61
CA LYS A 111 12.09 -2.98 -11.79
C LYS A 111 12.48 -4.44 -12.06
N SER A 112 11.48 -5.28 -12.33
CA SER A 112 11.73 -6.60 -12.93
C SER A 112 11.99 -6.39 -14.42
N THR A 113 13.16 -5.89 -14.80
CA THR A 113 13.48 -5.68 -16.22
C THR A 113 13.90 -7.00 -16.86
N CYS A 114 13.06 -7.52 -17.74
CA CYS A 114 13.39 -8.56 -18.71
C CYS A 114 14.36 -7.97 -19.76
N GLY A 115 15.57 -7.62 -19.37
CA GLY A 115 16.55 -7.03 -20.29
C GLY A 115 17.69 -6.32 -19.59
N GLY A 116 18.85 -6.98 -19.55
CA GLY A 116 20.21 -6.41 -19.61
C GLY A 116 20.72 -5.49 -18.49
N ASP A 117 19.86 -4.74 -17.81
CA ASP A 117 20.29 -3.77 -16.80
C ASP A 117 20.03 -4.31 -15.40
N ASN A 118 21.11 -4.42 -14.63
CA ASN A 118 21.25 -5.19 -13.40
C ASN A 118 20.67 -4.42 -12.20
N THR A 119 19.48 -3.83 -12.35
CA THR A 119 18.79 -3.16 -11.24
C THR A 119 18.29 -4.23 -10.26
N LYS A 120 19.19 -4.62 -9.34
CA LYS A 120 18.87 -5.57 -8.29
C LYS A 120 17.73 -4.98 -7.44
N LYS A 121 16.67 -5.76 -7.26
CA LYS A 121 15.58 -5.42 -6.33
C LYS A 121 16.19 -5.10 -4.96
N CYS A 122 15.52 -4.27 -4.19
CA CYS A 122 15.83 -4.04 -2.78
C CYS A 122 14.54 -3.87 -1.99
N LEU A 123 14.63 -3.98 -0.68
CA LEU A 123 13.54 -3.74 0.24
C LEU A 123 13.74 -2.37 0.86
N VAL A 124 12.69 -1.58 0.92
CA VAL A 124 12.69 -0.26 1.57
C VAL A 124 11.60 -0.16 2.62
N SER A 125 11.89 0.49 3.74
CA SER A 125 10.92 0.70 4.80
C SER A 125 11.03 2.10 5.39
N LYS A 126 9.88 2.75 5.53
CA LYS A 126 9.69 3.95 6.37
C LYS A 126 8.89 3.65 7.65
N LEU A 127 8.55 2.38 7.86
CA LEU A 127 7.76 1.90 8.98
C LEU A 127 8.56 0.77 9.63
N PHE A 128 9.73 1.14 10.15
CA PHE A 128 10.63 0.25 10.85
C PHE A 128 10.48 0.44 12.35
N ASP A 129 10.57 -0.65 13.11
CA ASP A 129 10.45 -0.66 14.58
C ASP A 129 9.15 -0.02 15.09
N VAL A 130 8.03 -0.27 14.39
CA VAL A 130 6.72 0.23 14.78
C VAL A 130 6.27 -0.52 16.02
N CYS A 131 6.16 0.23 17.11
CA CYS A 131 5.58 -0.21 18.36
C CYS A 131 4.13 0.26 18.44
N SER A 132 3.44 -0.26 19.44
CA SER A 132 2.05 0.05 19.68
C SER A 132 1.75 1.47 20.21
N ASN A 133 2.79 2.26 20.51
CA ASN A 133 2.74 3.68 20.82
C ASN A 133 3.23 4.57 19.66
N SER A 134 3.73 3.99 18.57
CA SER A 134 4.31 4.74 17.46
C SER A 134 3.24 5.45 16.65
N THR A 135 3.45 6.74 16.43
CA THR A 135 2.60 7.57 15.57
C THR A 135 3.16 7.65 14.16
N LEU A 136 2.30 7.93 13.17
CA LEU A 136 2.74 8.15 11.79
C LEU A 136 3.77 9.29 11.69
N ALA A 137 3.56 10.39 12.40
CA ALA A 137 4.43 11.55 12.36
C ALA A 137 5.86 11.26 12.88
N GLU A 138 6.00 10.37 13.86
CA GLU A 138 7.31 9.91 14.34
C GLU A 138 7.99 9.04 13.29
N MET A 139 7.25 8.12 12.66
CA MET A 139 7.80 7.25 11.62
C MET A 139 8.26 8.05 10.38
N GLU A 140 7.61 9.17 10.08
CA GLU A 140 8.01 10.06 8.98
C GLU A 140 9.34 10.77 9.19
N GLN A 141 9.76 10.92 10.45
CA GLN A 141 11.03 11.55 10.79
C GLN A 141 12.20 10.55 10.77
N GLN A 142 11.90 9.25 10.71
CA GLN A 142 12.93 8.23 10.64
C GLN A 142 13.49 8.08 9.22
N ASP A 143 14.78 7.78 9.17
CA ASP A 143 15.46 7.45 7.92
C ASP A 143 14.89 6.17 7.31
N GLU A 144 14.82 6.15 5.99
CA GLU A 144 14.36 4.98 5.24
C GLU A 144 15.38 3.84 5.35
N VAL A 145 14.96 2.70 5.90
CA VAL A 145 15.77 1.49 5.97
C VAL A 145 15.79 0.81 4.61
N LYS A 146 16.98 0.45 4.13
CA LYS A 146 17.18 -0.26 2.87
C LYS A 146 17.90 -1.59 3.09
N VAL A 147 17.33 -2.67 2.57
CA VAL A 147 17.92 -4.02 2.62
C VAL A 147 18.10 -4.53 1.20
N ALA A 148 19.30 -5.02 0.87
CA ALA A 148 19.58 -5.61 -0.42
C ALA A 148 18.83 -6.95 -0.59
N TRP A 149 18.41 -7.26 -1.81
CA TRP A 149 17.78 -8.55 -2.12
C TRP A 149 18.72 -9.72 -1.81
N GLY A 150 18.20 -10.78 -1.19
CA GLY A 150 18.98 -11.95 -0.77
C GLY A 150 19.83 -11.72 0.49
N THR A 151 19.89 -10.50 1.04
CA THR A 151 20.73 -10.18 2.20
C THR A 151 19.92 -10.05 3.49
N GLY A 152 20.40 -10.70 4.55
CA GLY A 152 19.74 -10.70 5.86
C GLY A 152 18.41 -11.46 5.84
N ILE A 153 17.70 -11.48 6.96
CA ILE A 153 16.46 -12.28 7.11
C ILE A 153 15.39 -11.79 6.12
N ALA A 154 15.13 -10.48 6.07
CA ALA A 154 14.15 -9.91 5.17
C ALA A 154 14.51 -10.12 3.68
N GLY A 155 15.79 -9.95 3.32
CA GLY A 155 16.24 -10.18 1.94
C GLY A 155 16.18 -11.65 1.54
N HIS A 156 16.45 -12.58 2.46
CA HIS A 156 16.30 -14.02 2.22
C HIS A 156 14.83 -14.42 2.01
N VAL A 157 13.91 -13.93 2.84
CA VAL A 157 12.46 -14.17 2.66
C VAL A 157 11.98 -13.60 1.33
N ALA A 158 12.46 -12.40 0.95
CA ALA A 158 12.10 -11.80 -0.33
C ALA A 158 12.61 -12.63 -1.52
N GLU A 159 13.82 -13.19 -1.43
CA GLU A 159 14.41 -14.02 -2.49
C GLU A 159 13.76 -15.40 -2.60
N SER A 160 13.50 -16.06 -1.47
CA SER A 160 12.95 -17.42 -1.42
C SER A 160 11.43 -17.47 -1.58
N GLY A 161 10.72 -16.44 -1.12
CA GLY A 161 9.25 -16.43 -1.01
C GLY A 161 8.70 -17.23 0.17
N GLU A 162 9.57 -17.83 0.99
CA GLU A 162 9.18 -18.70 2.11
C GLU A 162 9.24 -17.96 3.45
N PRO A 163 8.23 -18.13 4.34
CA PRO A 163 8.24 -17.51 5.65
C PRO A 163 9.29 -18.14 6.57
N VAL A 164 9.91 -17.32 7.42
CA VAL A 164 10.92 -17.74 8.39
C VAL A 164 10.47 -17.37 9.81
N ASN A 165 10.52 -18.34 10.73
CA ASN A 165 10.28 -18.13 12.16
C ASN A 165 11.53 -18.50 12.95
N ILE A 166 12.11 -17.53 13.67
CA ILE A 166 13.32 -17.70 14.47
C ILE A 166 12.93 -17.40 15.92
N PRO A 167 12.73 -18.42 16.78
CA PRO A 167 12.31 -18.21 18.17
C PRO A 167 13.36 -17.48 19.03
N ASP A 168 14.63 -17.60 18.67
CA ASP A 168 15.76 -16.98 19.38
C ASP A 168 16.74 -16.37 18.37
N ALA A 169 16.71 -15.04 18.27
CA ALA A 169 17.39 -14.27 17.23
C ALA A 169 18.50 -13.36 17.76
N TYR A 170 18.80 -13.42 19.06
CA TYR A 170 19.74 -12.55 19.77
C TYR A 170 20.88 -13.32 20.43
#